data_AF-A0A955BED3-F1
#
_entry.id   AF-A0A955BED3-F1
#
_cell.length_a   1.000
_cell.length_b   1.000
_cell.length_c   1.000
_cell.angle_alpha   90.00
_cell.angle_beta   90.00
_cell.angle_gamma   90.00
#
_symmetry.space_group_name_H-M   'P 1'
#
loop_
_entity.id
_entity.type
_entity.pdbx_description
1 polymer ?
#
loop_
_entity_poly.entity_id
_entity_poly.type
_entity_poly.pdbx_seq_one_letter_code
_entity_poly.pdbx_strand_id
1 'polypeptide(L)'
;YDDYNGTYTLASVLGQQSYALANISPVTDRTAVRNFYKSNSLNFVLNPLDTAFESNAADYDVDEDIYAGYIMGTLETERALLVGGVRIEHTKDDVAGNLVELVEGGGTHNGVVLADDSIFITPNNFKNSYTDVLPSASLRYEADDDVILRAGVFKSVVRPGIGSIAPRFLVEENDGGEREGELGNPDLQPYQAWNFDISAEWYFAQNAVVQIGGFYKTIKNFIVQAEFASTDAPYNGVFNGVRFDEALIPINGDKAEVKGIEFNYQQALSFLPEPMDGILVGFN
;
A
#
# COMPACT_ATOMS: atom_id res chain seq x y z
N TYR A 1 -23.28 -7.96 -11.78
CA TYR A 1 -24.52 -8.71 -11.48
C TYR A 1 -25.43 -7.65 -10.95
N ASP A 2 -26.51 -7.36 -11.66
CA ASP A 2 -27.22 -6.09 -11.46
C ASP A 2 -28.56 -6.30 -10.80
N ASP A 3 -29.03 -7.54 -10.83
CA ASP A 3 -30.30 -7.92 -10.25
C ASP A 3 -30.22 -9.32 -9.65
N TYR A 4 -31.18 -9.59 -8.78
CA TYR A 4 -31.46 -10.88 -8.22
C TYR A 4 -32.90 -11.26 -8.55
N ASN A 5 -33.07 -12.30 -9.35
CA ASN A 5 -34.38 -12.84 -9.69
C ASN A 5 -35.00 -13.54 -8.47
N GLY A 6 -35.60 -12.75 -7.59
CA GLY A 6 -36.19 -13.18 -6.33
C GLY A 6 -36.16 -12.06 -5.28
N THR A 7 -36.34 -12.40 -4.01
CA THR A 7 -36.28 -11.43 -2.91
C THR A 7 -34.94 -11.53 -2.19
N TYR A 8 -34.10 -10.51 -2.36
CA TYR A 8 -32.90 -10.31 -1.54
C TYR A 8 -33.04 -9.02 -0.74
N THR A 9 -33.18 -9.15 0.58
CA THR A 9 -33.32 -8.01 1.50
C THR A 9 -32.37 -8.18 2.67
N LEU A 10 -32.21 -7.14 3.50
CA LEU A 10 -31.44 -7.26 4.73
C LEU A 10 -31.93 -8.42 5.61
N ALA A 11 -33.24 -8.68 5.66
CA ALA A 11 -33.83 -9.80 6.39
C ALA A 11 -33.33 -11.17 5.91
N SER A 12 -32.94 -11.30 4.63
CA SER A 12 -32.40 -12.53 4.04
C SER A 12 -31.03 -12.92 4.61
N VAL A 13 -30.36 -12.00 5.30
CA VAL A 13 -28.96 -12.17 5.78
C VAL A 13 -28.75 -11.74 7.23
N LEU A 14 -29.81 -11.48 8.00
CA LEU A 14 -29.69 -11.17 9.42
C LEU A 14 -29.20 -12.37 10.24
N GLY A 15 -28.42 -12.09 11.27
CA GLY A 15 -27.96 -13.05 12.26
C GLY A 15 -27.85 -12.43 13.65
N GLN A 16 -27.27 -13.19 14.58
CA GLN A 16 -26.93 -12.71 15.91
C GLN A 16 -25.42 -12.57 16.02
N GLN A 17 -24.96 -11.40 16.47
CA GLN A 17 -23.57 -11.20 16.85
C GLN A 17 -23.54 -10.96 18.37
N SER A 18 -22.91 -11.84 19.12
CA SER A 18 -22.71 -11.62 20.55
C SER A 18 -21.49 -10.73 20.76
N TYR A 19 -21.72 -9.45 21.03
CA TYR A 19 -20.70 -8.60 21.62
C TYR A 19 -20.88 -8.64 23.14
N ALA A 20 -19.80 -8.88 23.88
CA ALA A 20 -19.85 -9.12 25.33
C ALA A 20 -20.43 -7.96 26.15
N LEU A 21 -20.49 -6.74 25.59
CA LEU A 21 -20.88 -5.52 26.28
C LEU A 21 -22.29 -5.00 25.91
N ALA A 22 -22.84 -5.38 24.74
CA ALA A 22 -24.18 -4.97 24.32
C ALA A 22 -24.71 -5.85 23.17
N ASN A 23 -26.04 -6.03 23.12
CA ASN A 23 -26.70 -6.65 21.96
C ASN A 23 -27.00 -5.57 20.91
N ILE A 24 -26.42 -5.69 19.72
CA ILE A 24 -26.54 -4.72 18.62
C ILE A 24 -27.42 -5.25 17.47
N SER A 25 -28.55 -5.87 17.78
CA SER A 25 -29.48 -6.38 16.75
C SER A 25 -30.36 -5.26 16.15
N PRO A 26 -30.71 -5.31 14.85
CA PRO A 26 -30.35 -6.34 13.86
C PRO A 26 -28.98 -6.12 13.21
N VAL A 27 -28.23 -7.20 12.99
CA VAL A 27 -26.93 -7.20 12.30
C VAL A 27 -26.87 -8.33 11.29
N THR A 28 -26.09 -8.14 10.23
CA THR A 28 -25.82 -9.18 9.24
C THR A 28 -25.06 -10.35 9.87
N ASP A 29 -25.48 -11.58 9.59
CA ASP A 29 -24.75 -12.79 9.96
C ASP A 29 -23.41 -12.86 9.24
N ARG A 30 -22.36 -13.40 9.90
CA ARG A 30 -21.02 -13.49 9.29
C ARG A 30 -20.98 -14.36 8.04
N THR A 31 -21.91 -15.28 7.90
CA THR A 31 -21.93 -16.29 6.83
C THR A 31 -23.16 -16.24 5.94
N ALA A 32 -24.27 -15.65 6.39
CA ALA A 32 -25.53 -15.71 5.65
C ALA A 32 -25.46 -15.07 4.27
N VAL A 33 -24.73 -13.96 4.09
CA VAL A 33 -24.53 -13.36 2.75
C VAL A 33 -23.86 -14.37 1.80
N ARG A 34 -22.77 -15.00 2.24
CA ARG A 34 -22.04 -16.00 1.44
C ARG A 34 -22.88 -17.25 1.19
N ASN A 35 -23.62 -17.70 2.18
CA ASN A 35 -24.48 -18.88 2.07
C ASN A 35 -25.68 -18.62 1.15
N PHE A 36 -26.27 -17.42 1.24
CA PHE A 36 -27.33 -16.97 0.34
C PHE A 36 -26.82 -16.94 -1.09
N TYR A 37 -25.67 -16.31 -1.34
CA TYR A 37 -25.07 -16.28 -2.67
C TYR A 37 -24.83 -17.70 -3.22
N LYS A 38 -24.17 -18.57 -2.44
CA LYS A 38 -23.88 -19.96 -2.87
C LYS A 38 -25.15 -20.74 -3.21
N SER A 39 -26.21 -20.55 -2.42
CA SER A 39 -27.47 -21.28 -2.59
C SER A 39 -28.34 -20.73 -3.74
N ASN A 40 -28.08 -19.50 -4.19
CA ASN A 40 -28.92 -18.82 -5.18
C ASN A 40 -28.11 -18.23 -6.34
N SER A 41 -26.88 -18.71 -6.58
CA SER A 41 -25.94 -18.15 -7.56
C SER A 41 -26.54 -18.04 -8.98
N LEU A 42 -27.42 -18.97 -9.36
CA LEU A 42 -28.12 -18.98 -10.65
C LEU A 42 -29.23 -17.91 -10.78
N ASN A 43 -29.69 -17.34 -9.67
CA ASN A 43 -30.72 -16.31 -9.66
C ASN A 43 -30.15 -14.90 -9.78
N PHE A 44 -28.83 -14.73 -9.66
CA PHE A 44 -28.20 -13.45 -9.94
C PHE A 44 -28.09 -13.26 -11.45
N VAL A 45 -28.52 -12.09 -11.93
CA VAL A 45 -28.51 -11.76 -13.36
C VAL A 45 -27.18 -11.11 -13.69
N LEU A 46 -26.38 -11.80 -14.51
CA LEU A 46 -25.08 -11.30 -14.96
C LEU A 46 -25.29 -10.06 -15.82
N ASN A 47 -24.61 -8.96 -15.49
CA ASN A 47 -24.40 -7.88 -16.46
C ASN A 47 -23.12 -8.18 -17.23
N PRO A 48 -23.22 -8.57 -18.51
CA PRO A 48 -22.06 -8.94 -19.30
C PRO A 48 -21.14 -7.75 -19.59
N LEU A 49 -21.67 -6.52 -19.69
CA LEU A 49 -20.88 -5.31 -19.93
C LEU A 49 -20.05 -4.97 -18.69
N ASP A 50 -20.67 -4.72 -17.54
CA ASP A 50 -19.93 -4.41 -16.30
C ASP A 50 -18.94 -5.51 -15.94
N THR A 51 -19.34 -6.78 -16.13
CA THR A 51 -18.43 -7.91 -15.88
C THR A 51 -17.23 -7.87 -16.81
N ALA A 52 -17.43 -7.57 -18.10
CA ALA A 52 -16.33 -7.45 -19.05
C ALA A 52 -15.48 -6.21 -18.75
N PHE A 53 -16.08 -5.08 -18.40
CA PHE A 53 -15.39 -3.83 -18.07
C PHE A 53 -14.41 -4.05 -16.92
N GLU A 54 -14.94 -4.53 -15.79
CA GLU A 54 -14.16 -4.78 -14.56
C GLU A 54 -13.14 -5.91 -14.74
N SER A 55 -13.54 -7.03 -15.36
CA SER A 55 -12.65 -8.20 -15.47
C SER A 55 -11.48 -7.95 -16.40
N ASN A 56 -11.67 -7.24 -17.52
CA ASN A 56 -10.57 -6.95 -18.45
C ASN A 56 -9.62 -5.89 -17.88
N ALA A 57 -10.13 -4.94 -17.10
CA ALA A 57 -9.29 -3.96 -16.43
C ALA A 57 -8.50 -4.57 -15.26
N ALA A 58 -9.07 -5.58 -14.59
CA ALA A 58 -8.39 -6.35 -13.55
C ALA A 58 -7.43 -7.42 -14.10
N ASP A 59 -7.41 -7.66 -15.41
CA ASP A 59 -6.50 -8.60 -16.06
C ASP A 59 -5.22 -7.87 -16.51
N TYR A 60 -4.13 -8.15 -15.81
CA TYR A 60 -2.81 -7.58 -16.07
C TYR A 60 -1.72 -8.56 -15.66
N ASP A 61 -0.56 -8.40 -16.28
CA ASP A 61 0.65 -9.18 -16.02
C ASP A 61 1.79 -8.24 -15.66
N VAL A 62 2.57 -8.60 -14.64
CA VAL A 62 3.67 -7.79 -14.13
C VAL A 62 4.86 -8.69 -13.87
N ASP A 63 5.88 -8.54 -14.71
CA ASP A 63 7.18 -9.18 -14.56
C ASP A 63 8.18 -8.15 -13.99
N GLU A 64 8.68 -8.41 -12.78
CA GLU A 64 9.71 -7.59 -12.12
C GLU A 64 10.98 -8.41 -11.86
N ASP A 65 12.09 -8.01 -12.49
CA ASP A 65 13.42 -8.57 -12.29
C ASP A 65 14.28 -7.64 -11.42
N ILE A 66 14.84 -8.15 -10.32
CA ILE A 66 15.70 -7.37 -9.41
C ILE A 66 17.09 -7.99 -9.31
N TYR A 67 18.10 -7.24 -9.76
CA TYR A 67 19.51 -7.60 -9.60
C TYR A 67 20.10 -6.83 -8.43
N ALA A 68 20.63 -7.53 -7.43
CA ALA A 68 21.18 -6.91 -6.24
C ALA A 68 22.65 -7.29 -6.00
N GLY A 69 23.47 -6.29 -5.63
CA GLY A 69 24.82 -6.48 -5.10
C GLY A 69 24.96 -5.77 -3.76
N TYR A 70 25.72 -6.34 -2.83
CA TYR A 70 25.95 -5.72 -1.53
C TYR A 70 27.39 -5.91 -1.06
N ILE A 71 27.87 -4.92 -0.32
CA ILE A 71 29.11 -5.02 0.45
C ILE A 71 28.86 -4.47 1.85
N MET A 72 29.37 -5.17 2.86
CA MET A 72 29.21 -4.82 4.26
C MET A 72 30.53 -5.07 4.99
N GLY A 73 30.88 -4.16 5.89
CA GLY A 73 32.01 -4.28 6.80
C GLY A 73 31.55 -4.09 8.24
N THR A 74 32.23 -4.81 9.14
CA THR A 74 32.01 -4.72 10.58
C THR A 74 33.33 -4.34 11.25
N LEU A 75 33.28 -3.34 12.12
CA LEU A 75 34.35 -2.99 13.04
C LEU A 75 33.85 -3.22 14.45
N GLU A 76 34.54 -4.09 15.17
CA GLU A 76 34.23 -4.42 16.56
C GLU A 76 35.44 -4.08 17.44
N THR A 77 35.14 -3.47 18.58
CA THR A 77 36.09 -3.13 19.65
C THR A 77 35.49 -3.59 20.98
N GLU A 78 36.23 -3.44 22.08
CA GLU A 78 35.72 -3.80 23.42
C GLU A 78 34.42 -3.08 23.79
N ARG A 79 34.19 -1.86 23.28
CA ARG A 79 33.04 -1.03 23.66
C ARG A 79 32.15 -0.62 22.50
N ALA A 80 32.52 -0.95 21.26
CA ALA A 80 31.81 -0.43 20.09
C ALA A 80 31.69 -1.50 19.00
N LEU A 81 30.50 -1.56 18.42
CA LEU A 81 30.20 -2.31 17.21
C LEU A 81 29.68 -1.34 16.16
N LEU A 82 30.44 -1.17 15.08
CA LEU A 82 30.07 -0.39 13.91
C LEU A 82 29.85 -1.35 12.74
N VAL A 83 28.67 -1.31 12.14
CA VAL A 83 28.36 -2.04 10.89
C VAL A 83 28.04 -1.01 9.84
N GLY A 84 28.70 -1.10 8.68
CA GLY A 84 28.47 -0.19 7.56
C GLY A 84 28.44 -0.97 6.25
N GLY A 85 27.64 -0.51 5.30
CA GLY A 85 27.54 -1.17 4.00
C GLY A 85 26.78 -0.37 2.96
N VAL A 86 26.76 -0.92 1.76
CA VAL A 86 25.93 -0.42 0.66
C VAL A 86 25.36 -1.61 -0.10
N ARG A 87 24.06 -1.54 -0.37
CA ARG A 87 23.37 -2.42 -1.30
C ARG A 87 22.97 -1.61 -2.52
N ILE A 88 23.15 -2.18 -3.71
CA ILE A 88 22.72 -1.59 -4.98
C ILE A 88 21.73 -2.57 -5.60
N GLU A 89 20.55 -2.09 -5.96
CA GLU A 89 19.52 -2.84 -6.66
C GLU A 89 19.27 -2.21 -8.02
N HIS A 90 19.20 -3.01 -9.07
CA HIS A 90 18.70 -2.60 -10.37
C HIS A 90 17.45 -3.40 -10.67
N THR A 91 16.32 -2.69 -10.80
CA THR A 91 15.01 -3.26 -11.08
C THR A 91 14.65 -3.02 -12.53
N LYS A 92 14.02 -4.02 -13.16
CA LYS A 92 13.41 -3.92 -14.48
C LYS A 92 11.99 -4.46 -14.40
N ASP A 93 11.05 -3.68 -14.90
CA ASP A 93 9.64 -4.01 -14.95
C ASP A 93 9.19 -4.14 -16.40
N ASP A 94 8.40 -5.17 -16.69
CA ASP A 94 7.60 -5.32 -17.91
C ASP A 94 6.15 -5.54 -17.45
N VAL A 95 5.30 -4.55 -17.70
CA VAL A 95 3.93 -4.54 -17.20
C VAL A 95 2.96 -4.45 -18.37
N ALA A 96 2.09 -5.45 -18.48
CA ALA A 96 1.06 -5.55 -19.51
C ALA A 96 -0.32 -5.46 -18.88
N GLY A 97 -1.27 -4.91 -19.62
CA GLY A 97 -2.65 -4.78 -19.17
C GLY A 97 -3.54 -4.28 -20.30
N ASN A 98 -4.66 -3.67 -19.94
CA ASN A 98 -5.66 -3.22 -20.90
C ASN A 98 -6.08 -1.77 -20.63
N LEU A 99 -6.26 -1.01 -21.71
CA LEU A 99 -7.22 0.08 -21.77
C LEU A 99 -8.59 -0.51 -22.06
N VAL A 100 -9.55 -0.26 -21.18
CA VAL A 100 -10.92 -0.68 -21.30
C VAL A 100 -11.80 0.57 -21.32
N GLU A 101 -12.41 0.83 -22.48
CA GLU A 101 -13.31 1.97 -22.68
C GLU A 101 -14.74 1.46 -22.75
N LEU A 102 -15.61 1.91 -21.84
CA LEU A 102 -17.06 1.78 -21.94
C LEU A 102 -17.60 3.07 -22.56
N VAL A 103 -18.40 2.94 -23.60
CA VAL A 103 -19.03 4.08 -24.28
C VAL A 103 -20.52 3.81 -24.33
N GLU A 104 -21.30 4.68 -23.69
CA GLU A 104 -22.76 4.61 -23.67
C GLU A 104 -23.36 4.81 -25.08
N GLY A 105 -24.55 4.25 -25.30
CA GLY A 105 -25.29 4.38 -26.56
C GLY A 105 -25.57 5.84 -26.91
N GLY A 106 -25.08 6.30 -28.06
CA GLY A 106 -25.12 7.71 -28.47
C GLY A 106 -23.76 8.41 -28.33
N GLY A 107 -22.82 7.83 -27.60
CA GLY A 107 -21.41 8.24 -27.53
C GLY A 107 -20.64 7.98 -28.84
N THR A 108 -19.42 8.52 -28.94
CA THR A 108 -18.62 8.44 -30.17
C THR A 108 -17.26 7.79 -29.94
N HIS A 109 -17.07 6.58 -30.47
CA HIS A 109 -15.78 5.90 -30.44
C HIS A 109 -15.11 5.96 -31.82
N ASN A 110 -13.87 6.48 -31.89
CA ASN A 110 -13.09 6.60 -33.13
C ASN A 110 -13.85 7.26 -34.31
N GLY A 111 -14.70 8.25 -34.00
CA GLY A 111 -15.49 8.99 -35.00
C GLY A 111 -16.78 8.31 -35.46
N VAL A 112 -17.18 7.21 -34.80
CA VAL A 112 -18.43 6.48 -35.05
C VAL A 112 -19.35 6.61 -33.85
N VAL A 113 -20.59 7.05 -34.08
CA VAL A 113 -21.65 7.10 -33.06
C VAL A 113 -22.18 5.68 -32.84
N LEU A 114 -22.22 5.24 -31.58
CA LEU A 114 -22.66 3.91 -31.20
C LEU A 114 -24.17 3.91 -30.92
N ALA A 115 -24.84 2.81 -31.27
CA ALA A 115 -26.29 2.69 -31.06
C ALA A 115 -26.64 2.12 -29.69
N ASP A 116 -25.75 1.29 -29.13
CA ASP A 116 -25.89 0.59 -27.87
C ASP A 116 -24.58 0.72 -27.08
N ASP A 117 -24.65 0.56 -25.76
CA ASP A 117 -23.48 0.55 -24.88
C ASP A 117 -22.47 -0.50 -25.37
N SER A 118 -21.21 -0.08 -25.46
CA SER A 118 -20.16 -0.89 -26.06
C SER A 118 -18.87 -0.78 -25.25
N ILE A 119 -18.14 -1.90 -25.20
CA ILE A 119 -16.83 -1.97 -24.55
C ILE A 119 -15.74 -2.20 -25.60
N PHE A 120 -14.65 -1.44 -25.49
CA PHE A 120 -13.45 -1.56 -26.32
C PHE A 120 -12.26 -1.90 -25.43
N ILE A 121 -11.53 -2.94 -25.80
CA ILE A 121 -10.38 -3.44 -25.05
C ILE A 121 -9.14 -3.30 -25.94
N THR A 122 -8.18 -2.51 -25.49
CA THR A 122 -6.90 -2.29 -26.17
C THR A 122 -5.76 -2.72 -25.25
N PRO A 123 -5.04 -3.81 -25.58
CA PRO A 123 -3.87 -4.22 -24.81
C PRO A 123 -2.79 -3.15 -24.83
N ASN A 124 -2.13 -2.96 -23.70
CA ASN A 124 -1.01 -2.03 -23.54
C ASN A 124 0.14 -2.74 -22.81
N ASN A 125 1.36 -2.22 -23.01
CA ASN A 125 2.56 -2.77 -22.39
C ASN A 125 3.56 -1.64 -22.12
N PHE A 126 4.08 -1.59 -20.90
CA PHE A 126 5.05 -0.60 -20.46
C PHE A 126 6.26 -1.30 -19.89
N LYS A 127 7.44 -0.71 -20.10
CA LYS A 127 8.70 -1.18 -19.52
C LYS A 127 9.31 -0.07 -18.72
N ASN A 128 9.75 -0.38 -17.51
CA ASN A 128 10.45 0.58 -16.65
C ASN A 128 11.76 -0.03 -16.14
N SER A 129 12.71 0.81 -15.73
CA SER A 129 13.89 0.34 -15.02
C SER A 129 14.47 1.45 -14.17
N TYR A 130 14.97 1.08 -13.00
CA TYR A 130 15.55 2.02 -12.06
C TYR A 130 16.64 1.35 -11.22
N THR A 131 17.48 2.17 -10.59
CA THR A 131 18.57 1.70 -9.73
C THR A 131 18.52 2.42 -8.39
N ASP A 132 18.50 1.64 -7.32
CA ASP A 132 18.55 2.12 -5.95
C ASP A 132 19.92 1.87 -5.34
N VAL A 133 20.53 2.93 -4.79
CA VAL A 133 21.73 2.84 -3.96
C VAL A 133 21.32 3.03 -2.50
N LEU A 134 21.49 1.98 -1.71
CA LEU A 134 20.98 1.83 -0.35
C LEU A 134 22.17 1.71 0.64
N PRO A 135 22.80 2.84 1.02
CA PRO A 135 23.82 2.84 2.06
C PRO A 135 23.18 2.67 3.43
N SER A 136 23.91 2.04 4.35
CA SER A 136 23.54 1.91 5.75
C SER A 136 24.76 1.97 6.67
N ALA A 137 24.56 2.52 7.86
CA ALA A 137 25.50 2.46 8.96
C ALA A 137 24.75 2.36 10.29
N SER A 138 25.23 1.52 11.20
CA SER A 138 24.72 1.41 12.56
C SER A 138 25.87 1.31 13.55
N LEU A 139 25.71 1.98 14.69
CA LEU A 139 26.65 2.02 15.79
C LEU A 139 25.94 1.55 17.06
N ARG A 140 26.55 0.61 17.77
CA ARG A 140 26.28 0.33 19.18
C ARG A 140 27.53 0.69 19.96
N TYR A 141 27.38 1.51 20.99
CA TYR A 141 28.48 1.94 21.84
C TYR A 141 28.11 1.75 23.32
N GLU A 142 28.92 0.99 24.04
CA GLU A 142 28.87 0.83 25.49
C GLU A 142 29.59 2.02 26.12
N ALA A 143 28.80 3.03 26.50
CA ALA A 143 29.33 4.24 27.13
C ALA A 143 29.81 3.95 28.56
N ASP A 144 29.16 2.99 29.22
CA ASP A 144 29.50 2.41 30.51
C ASP A 144 29.02 0.95 30.54
N ASP A 145 29.35 0.19 31.58
CA ASP A 145 28.99 -1.24 31.71
C ASP A 145 27.45 -1.46 31.65
N ASP A 146 26.68 -0.47 32.10
CA ASP A 146 25.21 -0.49 32.15
C ASP A 146 24.56 0.50 31.18
N VAL A 147 25.33 1.19 30.32
CA VAL A 147 24.79 2.23 29.42
C VAL A 147 25.16 1.95 27.97
N ILE A 148 24.13 1.75 27.14
CA ILE A 148 24.28 1.49 25.71
C ILE A 148 23.70 2.66 24.92
N LEU A 149 24.50 3.22 24.03
CA LEU A 149 24.07 4.17 23.02
C LEU A 149 23.96 3.46 21.67
N ARG A 150 22.91 3.76 20.91
CA ARG A 150 22.73 3.28 19.54
C ARG A 150 22.48 4.45 18.61
N ALA A 151 23.02 4.34 17.41
CA ALA A 151 22.73 5.25 16.31
C ALA A 151 22.61 4.47 15.00
N GLY A 152 21.73 4.90 14.12
CA GLY A 152 21.50 4.28 12.82
C GLY A 152 21.21 5.33 11.76
N VAL A 153 21.74 5.10 10.56
CA VAL A 153 21.37 5.85 9.36
C VAL A 153 21.31 4.91 8.17
N PHE A 154 20.22 4.96 7.41
CA PHE A 154 20.09 4.14 6.22
C PHE A 154 19.10 4.71 5.22
N LYS A 155 19.33 4.41 3.94
CA LYS A 155 18.33 4.62 2.89
C LYS A 155 17.54 3.33 2.68
N SER A 156 16.22 3.44 2.62
CA SER A 156 15.31 2.33 2.30
C SER A 156 14.45 2.66 1.09
N VAL A 157 13.96 1.61 0.43
CA VAL A 157 13.06 1.69 -0.72
C VAL A 157 11.83 0.82 -0.49
N VAL A 158 10.65 1.28 -0.92
CA VAL A 158 9.42 0.46 -1.01
C VAL A 158 8.91 0.57 -2.43
N ARG A 159 8.75 -0.56 -3.11
CA ARG A 159 8.26 -0.61 -4.49
C ARG A 159 6.78 -0.25 -4.56
N PRO A 160 6.30 0.37 -5.64
CA PRO A 160 4.87 0.55 -5.86
C PRO A 160 4.11 -0.77 -5.77
N GLY A 161 2.85 -0.72 -5.35
CA GLY A 161 1.99 -1.90 -5.41
C GLY A 161 1.75 -2.32 -6.86
N ILE A 162 1.71 -3.63 -7.13
CA ILE A 162 1.54 -4.19 -8.47
C ILE A 162 0.32 -3.58 -9.19
N GLY A 163 -0.84 -3.50 -8.52
CA GLY A 163 -2.05 -2.91 -9.10
C GLY A 163 -1.99 -1.40 -9.33
N SER A 164 -1.01 -0.69 -8.75
CA SER A 164 -0.78 0.74 -9.00
C SER A 164 0.10 0.98 -10.22
N ILE A 165 1.04 0.07 -10.53
CA ILE A 165 1.89 0.15 -11.73
C ILE A 165 1.30 -0.58 -12.93
N ALA A 166 0.37 -1.50 -12.70
CA ALA A 166 -0.35 -2.18 -13.77
C ALA A 166 -1.02 -1.13 -14.67
N PRO A 167 -0.87 -1.21 -16.00
CA PRO A 167 -1.49 -0.29 -16.93
C PRO A 167 -2.98 -0.62 -17.15
N ARG A 168 -3.73 -0.76 -16.04
CA ARG A 168 -5.17 -0.85 -16.02
C ARG A 168 -5.75 0.54 -16.24
N PHE A 169 -6.33 0.78 -17.40
CA PHE A 169 -6.95 2.07 -17.71
C PHE A 169 -8.44 1.82 -17.93
N LEU A 170 -9.25 2.19 -16.95
CA LEU A 170 -10.71 2.17 -17.06
C LEU A 170 -11.15 3.55 -17.50
N VAL A 171 -11.94 3.64 -18.56
CA VAL A 171 -12.59 4.89 -18.97
C VAL A 171 -14.04 4.63 -19.29
N GLU A 172 -14.93 5.40 -18.69
CA GLU A 172 -16.36 5.42 -18.97
C GLU A 172 -16.71 6.74 -19.65
N GLU A 173 -17.31 6.66 -20.83
CA GLU A 173 -17.87 7.81 -21.56
C GLU A 173 -19.39 7.80 -21.39
N ASN A 174 -19.90 8.81 -20.70
CA ASN A 174 -21.34 8.97 -20.47
C ASN A 174 -22.07 9.54 -21.70
N ASP A 175 -23.41 9.58 -21.66
CA ASP A 175 -24.29 10.16 -22.68
C ASP A 175 -23.95 11.63 -23.04
N GLY A 176 -23.31 12.35 -22.13
CA GLY A 176 -22.83 13.72 -22.32
C GLY A 176 -21.50 13.82 -23.08
N GLY A 177 -20.84 12.69 -23.34
CA GLY A 177 -19.51 12.58 -23.95
C GLY A 177 -18.37 12.88 -22.98
N GLU A 178 -18.64 12.95 -21.67
CA GLU A 178 -17.64 13.16 -20.63
C GLU A 178 -16.98 11.83 -20.28
N ARG A 179 -15.64 11.84 -20.22
CA ARG A 179 -14.83 10.65 -20.00
C ARG A 179 -14.25 10.64 -18.58
N GLU A 180 -14.81 9.81 -17.71
CA GLU A 180 -14.29 9.56 -16.37
C GLU A 180 -13.36 8.33 -16.39
N GLY A 181 -12.23 8.38 -15.67
CA GLY A 181 -11.29 7.27 -15.70
C GLY A 181 -10.61 6.92 -14.37
N GLU A 182 -10.29 5.64 -14.21
CA GLU A 182 -9.36 5.16 -13.19
C GLU A 182 -8.15 4.56 -13.90
N LEU A 183 -7.00 5.25 -13.78
CA LEU A 183 -5.82 4.93 -14.57
C LEU A 183 -4.68 4.52 -13.64
N GLY A 184 -4.15 3.29 -13.81
CA GLY A 184 -2.89 2.89 -13.19
C GLY A 184 -1.73 3.77 -13.67
N ASN A 185 -0.55 3.68 -13.06
CA ASN A 185 0.61 4.48 -13.45
C ASN A 185 1.90 3.65 -13.49
N PRO A 186 2.26 3.11 -14.67
CA PRO A 186 3.50 2.37 -14.89
C PRO A 186 4.79 3.17 -14.61
N ASP A 187 4.70 4.50 -14.57
CA ASP A 187 5.84 5.40 -14.35
C ASP A 187 6.09 5.69 -12.87
N LEU A 188 5.33 5.08 -11.95
CA LEU A 188 5.50 5.27 -10.52
C LEU A 188 6.91 4.92 -10.08
N GLN A 189 7.53 5.85 -9.39
CA GLN A 189 8.80 5.65 -8.72
C GLN A 189 8.58 4.97 -7.35
N PRO A 190 9.52 4.14 -6.89
CA PRO A 190 9.50 3.61 -5.53
C PRO A 190 9.53 4.72 -4.47
N TYR A 191 8.88 4.46 -3.33
CA TYR A 191 9.07 5.24 -2.12
C TYR A 191 10.54 5.17 -1.72
N GLN A 192 11.16 6.31 -1.43
CA GLN A 192 12.52 6.33 -0.91
C GLN A 192 12.56 7.06 0.42
N ALA A 193 13.17 6.46 1.43
CA ALA A 193 13.29 7.07 2.75
C ALA A 193 14.73 7.10 3.23
N TRP A 194 15.17 8.25 3.71
CA TRP A 194 16.32 8.34 4.63
C TRP A 194 15.81 8.23 6.05
N ASN A 195 16.39 7.31 6.81
CA ASN A 195 16.04 7.02 8.20
C ASN A 195 17.24 7.35 9.08
N PHE A 196 16.99 8.06 10.18
CA PHE A 196 17.96 8.41 11.20
C PHE A 196 17.36 8.06 12.56
N ASP A 197 18.11 7.30 13.35
CA ASP A 197 17.68 6.80 14.65
C ASP A 197 18.81 7.00 15.66
N ILE A 198 18.47 7.45 16.87
CA ILE A 198 19.38 7.52 18.01
C ILE A 198 18.66 7.05 19.27
N SER A 199 19.32 6.26 20.10
CA SER A 199 18.76 5.86 21.38
C SER A 199 19.81 5.66 22.45
N ALA A 200 19.37 5.75 23.70
CA ALA A 200 20.14 5.46 24.89
C ALA A 200 19.35 4.47 25.75
N GLU A 201 20.03 3.44 26.23
CA GLU A 201 19.52 2.42 27.14
C GLU A 201 20.37 2.45 28.41
N TRP A 202 19.72 2.44 29.58
CA TRP A 202 20.38 2.35 30.88
C TRP A 202 19.82 1.16 31.66
N TYR A 203 20.69 0.19 31.94
CA TYR A 203 20.42 -1.04 32.67
C TYR A 203 20.70 -0.83 34.15
N PHE A 204 19.83 -0.07 34.83
CA PHE A 204 20.07 0.39 36.20
C PHE A 204 19.95 -0.70 37.29
N ALA A 205 19.45 -1.88 36.94
CA ALA A 205 19.40 -3.05 37.81
C ALA A 205 19.32 -4.34 36.97
N GLN A 206 19.57 -5.49 37.61
CA GLN A 206 19.40 -6.79 36.97
C GLN A 206 17.95 -6.95 36.48
N ASN A 207 17.80 -7.22 35.18
CA ASN A 207 16.50 -7.31 34.50
C ASN A 207 15.66 -6.02 34.59
N ALA A 208 16.32 -4.85 34.58
CA ALA A 208 15.65 -3.56 34.49
C ALA A 208 16.34 -2.63 33.49
N VAL A 209 15.56 -1.89 32.71
CA VAL A 209 16.06 -0.97 31.69
C VAL A 209 15.15 0.25 31.56
N VAL A 210 15.77 1.41 31.38
CA VAL A 210 15.13 2.60 30.84
C VAL A 210 15.74 2.88 29.48
N GLN A 211 14.90 3.12 28.47
CA GLN A 211 15.33 3.48 27.13
C GLN A 211 14.61 4.74 26.69
N ILE A 212 15.36 5.63 26.03
CA ILE A 212 14.81 6.76 25.29
C ILE A 212 15.41 6.78 23.89
N GLY A 213 14.57 7.00 22.89
CA GLY A 213 14.95 7.04 21.49
C GLY A 213 14.35 8.24 20.79
N GLY A 214 15.01 8.69 19.71
CA GLY A 214 14.49 9.67 18.79
C GLY A 214 14.76 9.23 17.36
N PHE A 215 13.80 9.50 16.48
CA PHE A 215 13.92 9.15 15.06
C PHE A 215 13.51 10.33 14.16
N TYR A 216 14.10 10.35 12.97
CA TYR A 216 13.76 11.27 11.89
C TYR A 216 13.80 10.54 10.56
N LYS A 217 12.73 10.67 9.78
CA LYS A 217 12.58 10.04 8.46
C LYS A 217 12.22 11.10 7.45
N THR A 218 12.94 11.15 6.33
CA THR A 218 12.57 11.92 5.15
C THR A 218 12.16 10.96 4.05
N ILE A 219 10.90 11.03 3.63
CA ILE A 219 10.29 10.17 2.63
C ILE A 219 10.08 10.99 1.36
N LYS A 220 10.40 10.42 0.21
CA LYS A 220 10.11 10.97 -1.13
C LYS A 220 9.30 9.97 -1.93
N ASN A 221 8.63 10.47 -2.97
CA ASN A 221 7.91 9.67 -3.94
C ASN A 221 6.80 8.83 -3.31
N PHE A 222 6.15 9.35 -2.26
CA PHE A 222 5.07 8.60 -1.62
C PHE A 222 3.86 8.54 -2.55
N ILE A 223 3.21 7.39 -2.68
CA ILE A 223 2.17 7.20 -3.69
C ILE A 223 0.82 7.57 -3.10
N VAL A 224 0.10 8.44 -3.80
CA VAL A 224 -1.27 8.85 -3.47
C VAL A 224 -2.15 8.74 -4.71
N GLN A 225 -3.42 8.38 -4.52
CA GLN A 225 -4.43 8.56 -5.54
C GLN A 225 -4.75 10.06 -5.63
N ALA A 226 -4.67 10.63 -6.83
CA ALA A 226 -4.99 12.02 -7.09
C ALA A 226 -5.99 12.12 -8.25
N GLU A 227 -6.95 13.02 -8.10
CA GLU A 227 -7.95 13.33 -9.11
C GLU A 227 -7.47 14.49 -9.99
N PHE A 228 -7.63 14.36 -11.30
CA PHE A 228 -7.23 15.36 -12.28
C PHE A 228 -8.38 15.63 -13.24
N ALA A 229 -8.74 16.91 -13.41
CA ALA A 229 -9.59 17.34 -14.50
C ALA A 229 -8.77 17.49 -15.81
N SER A 230 -9.44 17.53 -16.96
CA SER A 230 -8.79 17.73 -18.26
C SER A 230 -8.05 19.06 -18.40
N THR A 231 -8.34 20.02 -17.53
CA THR A 231 -7.65 21.31 -17.47
C THR A 231 -6.44 21.32 -16.54
N ASP A 232 -6.23 20.26 -15.76
CA ASP A 232 -5.21 20.25 -14.71
C ASP A 232 -3.86 19.81 -15.26
N ALA A 233 -2.84 20.60 -14.93
CA ALA A 233 -1.45 20.20 -15.14
C ALA A 233 -1.07 19.08 -14.17
N PRO A 234 -0.20 18.15 -14.55
CA PRO A 234 0.60 18.15 -15.79
C PRO A 234 -0.08 17.47 -16.98
N TYR A 235 -1.20 16.77 -16.78
CA TYR A 235 -1.75 15.83 -17.77
C TYR A 235 -2.64 16.49 -18.82
N ASN A 236 -3.35 17.56 -18.45
CA ASN A 236 -4.21 18.33 -19.37
C ASN A 236 -5.13 17.42 -20.21
N GLY A 237 -5.80 16.47 -19.54
CA GLY A 237 -6.77 15.55 -20.14
C GLY A 237 -6.18 14.37 -20.92
N VAL A 238 -4.86 14.16 -20.86
CA VAL A 238 -4.21 13.00 -21.49
C VAL A 238 -3.15 12.40 -20.58
N PHE A 239 -3.28 11.10 -20.29
CA PHE A 239 -2.28 10.35 -19.53
C PHE A 239 -1.97 9.02 -20.24
N ASN A 240 -0.69 8.75 -20.51
CA ASN A 240 -0.24 7.56 -21.24
C ASN A 240 -1.00 7.27 -22.55
N GLY A 241 -1.41 8.33 -23.25
CA GLY A 241 -2.16 8.27 -24.51
C GLY A 241 -3.68 8.11 -24.34
N VAL A 242 -4.16 7.94 -23.10
CA VAL A 242 -5.59 7.84 -22.77
C VAL A 242 -6.15 9.23 -22.52
N ARG A 243 -7.27 9.55 -23.17
CA ARG A 243 -7.99 10.81 -22.97
C ARG A 243 -8.99 10.68 -21.82
N PHE A 244 -9.10 11.72 -21.00
CA PHE A 244 -10.05 11.82 -19.90
C PHE A 244 -10.50 13.28 -19.71
N ASP A 245 -11.70 13.45 -19.17
CA ASP A 245 -12.23 14.70 -18.63
C ASP A 245 -12.00 14.79 -17.12
N GLU A 246 -12.13 13.67 -16.42
CA GLU A 246 -11.73 13.49 -15.03
C GLU A 246 -11.07 12.13 -14.86
N ALA A 247 -9.97 12.05 -14.11
CA ALA A 247 -9.33 10.77 -13.84
C ALA A 247 -8.70 10.67 -12.46
N LEU A 248 -8.85 9.50 -11.83
CA LEU A 248 -8.10 9.09 -10.66
C LEU A 248 -6.81 8.40 -11.08
N ILE A 249 -5.66 8.99 -10.74
CA ILE A 249 -4.33 8.55 -11.14
C ILE A 249 -3.43 8.45 -9.89
N PRO A 250 -2.77 7.31 -9.64
CA PRO A 250 -1.78 7.22 -8.59
C PRO A 250 -0.52 7.98 -9.03
N ILE A 251 -0.04 8.88 -8.17
CA ILE A 251 1.13 9.73 -8.44
C ILE A 251 2.15 9.67 -7.31
N ASN A 252 3.41 9.98 -7.62
CA ASN A 252 4.44 10.21 -6.62
C ASN A 252 4.33 11.62 -6.03
N GLY A 253 4.05 11.72 -4.74
CA GLY A 253 4.11 12.96 -3.96
C GLY A 253 5.54 13.40 -3.64
N ASP A 254 5.72 14.70 -3.44
CA ASP A 254 7.05 15.34 -3.36
C ASP A 254 7.91 14.87 -2.19
N LYS A 255 7.48 15.18 -0.96
CA LYS A 255 8.26 14.92 0.26
C LYS A 255 7.35 14.86 1.48
N ALA A 256 7.61 13.89 2.36
CA ALA A 256 7.03 13.81 3.69
C ALA A 256 8.14 13.66 4.74
N GLU A 257 7.90 14.17 5.95
CA GLU A 257 8.81 14.05 7.08
C GLU A 257 8.09 13.45 8.27
N VAL A 258 8.72 12.47 8.92
CA VAL A 258 8.18 11.82 10.13
C VAL A 258 9.26 11.87 11.20
N LYS A 259 8.90 12.33 12.40
CA LYS A 259 9.82 12.40 13.53
C LYS A 259 9.10 12.11 14.83
N GLY A 260 9.81 11.53 15.78
CA GLY A 260 9.23 11.15 17.05
C GLY A 260 10.28 10.86 18.11
N ILE A 261 9.77 10.66 19.31
CA ILE A 261 10.52 10.22 20.47
C ILE A 261 9.81 8.98 20.99
N GLU A 262 10.59 7.99 21.39
CA GLU A 262 10.11 6.73 21.95
C GLU A 262 10.70 6.56 23.34
N PHE A 263 9.93 5.96 24.24
CA PHE A 263 10.34 5.68 25.61
C PHE A 263 9.96 4.26 25.95
N ASN A 264 10.84 3.54 26.64
CA ASN A 264 10.53 2.21 27.15
C ASN A 264 11.09 2.09 28.56
N TYR A 265 10.30 1.49 29.44
CA TYR A 265 10.68 1.12 30.79
C TYR A 265 10.33 -0.33 31.01
N GLN A 266 11.26 -1.14 31.51
CA GLN A 266 10.97 -2.51 31.94
C GLN A 266 11.72 -2.80 33.23
N GLN A 267 11.08 -3.50 34.16
CA GLN A 267 11.69 -3.92 35.41
C GLN A 267 11.06 -5.20 35.94
N ALA A 268 11.91 -6.16 36.32
CA ALA A 268 11.52 -7.24 37.21
C ALA A 268 11.38 -6.74 38.66
N LEU A 269 10.24 -7.00 39.30
CA LEU A 269 9.95 -6.62 40.69
C LEU A 269 10.57 -7.61 41.68
N SER A 270 11.87 -7.90 41.56
CA SER A 270 12.62 -8.83 42.41
C SER A 270 12.71 -8.42 43.89
N PHE A 271 12.25 -7.21 44.22
CA PHE A 271 12.13 -6.71 45.59
C PHE A 271 10.84 -7.14 46.30
N LEU A 272 9.85 -7.69 45.58
CA LEU A 272 8.61 -8.17 46.19
C LEU A 272 8.83 -9.55 46.86
N PRO A 273 8.00 -9.92 47.85
CA PRO A 273 8.04 -11.27 48.43
C PRO A 273 7.42 -12.31 47.49
N GLU A 274 7.78 -13.58 47.69
CA GLU A 274 7.14 -14.71 47.01
C GLU A 274 5.60 -14.68 47.22
N PRO A 275 4.80 -15.01 46.19
CA PRO A 275 5.21 -15.49 44.86
C PRO A 275 5.35 -14.36 43.81
N MET A 276 5.48 -13.10 44.24
CA MET A 276 5.43 -11.91 43.35
C MET A 276 6.81 -11.39 42.92
N ASP A 277 7.89 -12.01 43.39
CA ASP A 277 9.31 -11.66 43.17
C ASP A 277 9.80 -11.85 41.72
N GLY A 278 8.94 -12.37 40.84
CA GLY A 278 9.21 -12.53 39.39
C GLY A 278 8.32 -11.69 38.48
N ILE A 279 7.45 -10.84 39.00
CA ILE A 279 6.54 -10.03 38.17
C ILE A 279 7.34 -9.02 37.34
N LEU A 280 7.07 -8.95 36.04
CA LEU A 280 7.61 -7.95 35.13
C LEU A 280 6.60 -6.82 34.93
N VAL A 281 7.05 -5.58 35.11
CA VAL A 281 6.28 -4.38 34.77
C VAL A 281 7.00 -3.65 33.64
N GLY A 282 6.24 -3.16 32.67
CA GLY A 282 6.79 -2.33 31.61
C GLY A 282 5.78 -1.32 31.04
N PHE A 283 6.32 -0.29 30.41
CA PHE A 283 5.58 0.78 29.74
C PHE A 283 6.31 1.17 28.46
N ASN A 284 5.55 1.37 27.38
CA ASN A 284 6.00 1.87 26.07
C ASN A 284 5.08 3.03 25.63
#